data_AF-A0A1I2ZMB2-F1
#
_entry.id   AF-A0A1I2ZMB2-F1
#
_cell.length_a   1.000
_cell.length_b   1.000
_cell.length_c   1.000
_cell.angle_alpha   90.00
_cell.angle_beta   90.00
_cell.angle_gamma   90.00
#
_symmetry.space_group_name_H-M   'P 1'
#
loop_
_entity.id
_entity.type
_entity.pdbx_description
1 polymer ?
#
loop_
_entity_poly.entity_id
_entity_poly.type
_entity_poly.pdbx_seq_one_letter_code
_entity_poly.pdbx_strand_id
1 'polypeptide(L)'
;MIHARLLLLLCLTSLLTACAPQPGKDLPPYGASVRHMMQAQTYREGDQPPALQGDKAVRNMDAYRRGQRTPGLNTGSSSMAP
;
A
#
# COMPACT_ATOMS: atom_id res chain seq x y z
N MET A 1 -24.85 -32.23 19.33
CA MET A 1 -23.42 -32.18 19.74
C MET A 1 -22.46 -31.75 18.63
N ILE A 2 -22.71 -32.08 17.35
CA ILE A 2 -21.82 -31.72 16.22
C ILE A 2 -21.78 -30.20 15.97
N HIS A 3 -22.91 -29.49 16.14
CA HIS A 3 -23.01 -28.05 15.86
C HIS A 3 -22.21 -27.19 16.85
N ALA A 4 -22.14 -27.61 18.12
CA ALA A 4 -21.33 -26.93 19.14
C ALA A 4 -19.82 -27.04 18.85
N ARG A 5 -19.36 -28.20 18.35
CA ARG A 5 -17.97 -28.38 17.91
C ARG A 5 -17.64 -27.54 16.68
N LEU A 6 -18.59 -27.46 15.74
CA LEU A 6 -18.42 -26.70 14.51
C LEU A 6 -18.36 -25.18 14.78
N LEU A 7 -19.23 -24.68 15.66
CA LEU A 7 -19.17 -23.29 16.14
C LEU A 7 -17.87 -22.99 16.90
N LEU A 8 -17.42 -23.91 17.76
CA LEU A 8 -16.18 -23.74 18.51
C LEU A 8 -14.95 -23.67 17.58
N LEU A 9 -14.90 -24.53 16.56
CA LEU A 9 -13.85 -24.48 15.54
C LEU A 9 -13.86 -23.17 14.75
N LEU A 10 -15.04 -22.68 14.40
CA LEU A 10 -15.21 -21.44 13.62
C LEU A 10 -14.81 -20.19 14.44
N CYS A 11 -15.13 -20.18 15.74
CA CYS A 11 -14.62 -19.16 16.66
C CYS A 11 -13.09 -19.23 16.77
N LEU A 12 -12.51 -20.42 16.92
CA LEU A 12 -11.07 -20.58 17.08
C LEU A 12 -10.29 -20.06 15.87
N THR A 13 -10.75 -20.37 14.65
CA THR A 13 -10.08 -19.92 13.42
C THR A 13 -10.21 -18.40 13.20
N SER A 14 -11.32 -17.80 13.61
CA SER A 14 -11.50 -16.33 13.56
C SER A 14 -10.59 -15.58 14.55
N LEU A 15 -10.36 -16.13 15.75
CA LEU A 15 -9.43 -15.55 16.73
C LEU A 15 -7.98 -15.63 16.25
N LEU A 16 -7.60 -16.76 15.63
CA LEU A 16 -6.24 -16.97 15.09
C LEU A 16 -5.92 -15.98 13.97
N THR A 17 -6.89 -15.64 13.13
CA THR A 17 -6.71 -14.68 12.02
C THR A 17 -6.71 -13.23 12.50
N ALA A 18 -7.43 -12.91 13.57
CA ALA A 18 -7.41 -11.56 14.17
C ALA A 18 -6.08 -11.23 14.87
N CYS A 19 -5.32 -12.23 15.30
CA CYS A 19 -4.02 -12.04 15.95
C CYS A 19 -2.84 -11.91 14.97
N ALA A 20 -3.10 -11.95 13.65
CA ALA A 20 -2.04 -11.79 12.66
C ALA A 20 -1.53 -10.33 12.66
N PRO A 21 -0.21 -10.10 12.82
CA PRO A 21 0.35 -8.75 12.74
C PRO A 21 0.07 -8.19 11.35
N GLN A 22 -0.47 -6.97 11.29
CA GLN A 22 -0.77 -6.31 10.03
C GLN A 22 0.54 -5.83 9.38
N PRO A 23 1.02 -6.48 8.30
CA PRO A 23 2.28 -6.10 7.68
C PRO A 23 2.15 -4.67 7.13
N GLY A 24 3.13 -3.82 7.42
CA GLY A 24 3.12 -2.44 6.90
C GLY A 24 2.46 -1.39 7.78
N LYS A 25 1.79 -1.75 8.89
CA LYS A 25 1.04 -0.79 9.72
C LYS A 25 1.95 0.28 10.35
N ASP A 26 3.11 -0.13 10.85
CA ASP A 26 4.02 0.74 11.59
C ASP A 26 5.22 1.19 10.75
N LEU A 27 5.23 0.87 9.44
CA LEU A 27 6.30 1.33 8.56
C LEU A 27 6.09 2.79 8.17
N PRO A 28 7.16 3.61 8.15
CA PRO A 28 7.08 4.97 7.68
C PRO A 28 6.63 5.03 6.21
N PRO A 29 6.05 6.15 5.77
CA PRO A 29 5.63 6.32 4.38
C PRO A 29 6.77 6.06 3.39
N TYR A 30 6.44 5.53 2.22
CA TYR A 30 7.42 5.31 1.17
C TYR A 30 8.24 6.57 0.90
N GLY A 31 9.56 6.40 0.85
CA GLY A 31 10.51 7.47 0.56
C GLY A 31 10.75 8.46 1.70
N ALA A 32 10.19 8.25 2.91
CA ALA A 32 10.37 9.17 4.04
C ALA A 32 11.85 9.42 4.39
N SER A 33 12.68 8.37 4.41
CA SER A 33 14.12 8.49 4.67
C SER A 33 14.85 9.27 3.57
N VAL A 34 14.55 8.99 2.31
CA VAL A 34 15.15 9.68 1.15
C VAL A 34 14.75 11.15 1.14
N ARG A 35 13.46 11.47 1.36
CA ARG A 35 13.00 12.86 1.45
C ARG A 35 13.65 13.59 2.61
N HIS A 36 13.78 12.95 3.77
CA HIS A 36 14.47 13.53 4.91
C HIS A 36 15.94 13.84 4.59
N MET A 37 16.64 12.91 3.94
CA MET A 37 18.02 13.11 3.49
C MET A 37 18.14 14.25 2.46
N MET A 38 17.27 14.26 1.44
CA MET A 38 17.25 15.33 0.43
C MET A 38 17.00 16.70 1.06
N GLN A 39 16.05 16.79 1.99
CA GLN A 39 15.74 18.03 2.68
C GLN A 39 16.92 18.50 3.53
N ALA A 40 17.61 17.61 4.23
CA ALA A 40 18.77 17.96 5.05
C ALA A 40 20.00 18.39 4.22
N GLN A 41 20.17 17.84 3.01
CA GLN A 41 21.39 18.03 2.22
C GLN A 41 21.28 19.08 1.11
N THR A 42 20.08 19.30 0.56
CA THR A 42 19.92 20.02 -0.71
C THR A 42 19.03 21.25 -0.62
N TYR A 43 18.06 21.27 0.29
CA TYR A 43 17.00 22.29 0.33
C TYR A 43 17.11 23.18 1.56
N ARG A 44 16.67 24.44 1.44
CA ARG A 44 16.55 25.32 2.61
C ARG A 44 15.31 24.98 3.41
N GLU A 45 15.28 25.37 4.68
CA GLU A 45 14.05 25.25 5.48
C GLU A 45 12.91 26.03 4.81
N GLY A 46 11.82 25.32 4.48
CA GLY A 46 10.67 25.87 3.76
C GLY A 46 10.61 25.48 2.27
N ASP A 47 11.71 24.99 1.68
CA ASP A 47 11.69 24.46 0.32
C ASP A 47 11.06 23.06 0.29
N GLN A 48 10.13 22.84 -0.64
CA GLN A 48 9.49 21.55 -0.84
C GLN A 48 10.33 20.68 -1.79
N PRO A 49 10.84 19.51 -1.36
CA PRO A 49 11.55 18.60 -2.25
C PRO A 49 10.60 18.01 -3.31
N PRO A 50 11.09 17.73 -4.53
CA PRO A 50 10.29 17.16 -5.61
C PRO A 50 9.79 15.76 -5.27
N ALA A 51 8.69 15.35 -5.92
CA ALA A 51 8.14 14.02 -5.77
C ALA A 51 9.15 12.94 -6.24
N LEU A 52 9.15 11.80 -5.55
CA LEU A 52 9.99 10.66 -5.93
C LEU A 52 9.30 9.87 -7.05
N GLN A 53 10.08 9.29 -7.97
CA GLN A 53 9.51 8.49 -9.06
C GLN A 53 8.65 7.31 -8.56
N GLY A 54 9.03 6.74 -7.41
CA GLY A 54 8.27 5.66 -6.77
C GLY A 54 6.93 6.09 -6.16
N ASP A 55 6.68 7.39 -5.97
CA ASP A 55 5.42 7.89 -5.42
C ASP A 55 4.23 7.51 -6.32
N LYS A 56 4.45 7.45 -7.64
CA LYS A 56 3.44 6.97 -8.60
C LYS A 56 3.10 5.50 -8.37
N ALA A 57 4.10 4.64 -8.19
CA ALA A 57 3.90 3.22 -7.97
C ALA A 57 3.14 2.97 -6.65
N VAL A 58 3.50 3.68 -5.59
CA VAL A 58 2.81 3.61 -4.29
C VAL A 58 1.35 4.00 -4.42
N ARG A 59 1.05 5.14 -5.07
CA ARG A 59 -0.33 5.57 -5.30
C ARG A 59 -1.14 4.54 -6.09
N ASN A 60 -0.53 3.88 -7.07
CA ASN A 60 -1.18 2.84 -7.86
C ASN A 60 -1.47 1.58 -7.03
N MET A 61 -0.51 1.12 -6.22
CA MET A 61 -0.68 -0.05 -5.36
C MET A 61 -1.72 0.19 -4.26
N ASP A 62 -1.75 1.41 -3.71
CA ASP A 62 -2.75 1.82 -2.73
C ASP A 62 -4.17 1.90 -3.32
N ALA A 63 -4.29 2.39 -4.56
CA ALA A 63 -5.56 2.37 -5.28
C ALA A 63 -6.04 0.93 -5.51
N TYR A 64 -5.14 0.03 -5.93
CA TYR A 64 -5.44 -1.39 -6.08
C TYR A 64 -5.93 -2.03 -4.77
N ARG A 65 -5.24 -1.77 -3.64
CA ARG A 65 -5.62 -2.30 -2.33
C ARG A 65 -7.00 -1.82 -1.87
N ARG A 66 -7.38 -0.59 -2.23
CA ARG A 66 -8.70 -0.01 -1.90
C ARG A 66 -9.79 -0.36 -2.92
N GLY A 67 -9.49 -1.13 -3.96
CA GLY A 67 -10.42 -1.43 -5.05
C GLY A 67 -10.82 -0.19 -5.86
N GLN A 68 -10.00 0.86 -5.83
CA GLN A 68 -10.26 2.11 -6.55
C GLN A 68 -9.60 2.09 -7.93
N ARG A 69 -10.29 2.63 -8.94
CA ARG A 69 -9.73 2.79 -10.29
C ARG A 69 -8.65 3.87 -10.26
N THR A 70 -7.42 3.49 -10.60
CA THR A 70 -6.27 4.41 -10.58
C THR A 70 -6.35 5.40 -11.73
N PRO A 71 -6.40 6.72 -11.49
CA PRO A 71 -6.34 7.71 -12.56
C PRO A 71 -4.95 7.67 -13.23
N GLY A 72 -4.89 7.37 -14.53
CA GLY A 72 -3.64 7.33 -15.30
C GLY A 72 -3.03 5.94 -15.51
N LEU A 73 -3.75 4.85 -15.20
CA LEU A 73 -3.44 3.53 -15.76
C LEU A 73 -3.98 3.49 -17.20
N ASN A 74 -3.25 4.14 -18.10
CA ASN A 74 -3.48 4.02 -19.53
C ASN A 74 -3.12 2.58 -19.87
N THR A 75 -4.10 1.68 -19.90
CA THR A 75 -3.96 0.39 -20.56
C THR A 75 -3.72 0.69 -22.03
N GLY A 76 -2.45 0.82 -22.41
CA GLY A 76 -2.02 0.91 -23.80
C GLY A 76 -2.40 -0.40 -24.48
N SER A 77 -3.63 -0.46 -24.98
CA SER A 77 -3.99 -1.35 -26.07
C SER A 77 -3.26 -0.80 -27.29
N SER A 78 -1.99 -1.19 -27.45
CA SER A 78 -1.32 -1.10 -28.74
C SER A 78 -2.06 -2.04 -29.69
N SER A 79 -3.08 -1.48 -30.33
CA SER A 79 -3.69 -1.96 -31.56
C SER A 79 -2.56 -2.17 -32.57
N MET A 80 -2.14 -3.43 -32.76
CA MET A 80 -1.27 -3.81 -33.85
C MET A 80 -2.16 -3.98 -35.10
N ALA A 81 -2.17 -2.95 -35.94
CA ALA A 81 -2.58 -2.99 -37.35
C ALA A 81 -1.41 -2.36 -38.14
N PRO A 82 -0.99 -2.96 -39.25
CA PRO A 82 -1.75 -2.88 -40.51
C PRO A 82 -2.39 -4.20 -40.97
#